data_AF-A0A8S4QVB3-F1
#
_entry.id   AF-A0A8S4QVB3-F1
#
_cell.length_a   1.000
_cell.length_b   1.000
_cell.length_c   1.000
_cell.angle_alpha   90.00
_cell.angle_beta   90.00
_cell.angle_gamma   90.00
#
_symmetry.space_group_name_H-M   'P 1'
#
loop_
_entity.id
_entity.type
_entity.pdbx_description
1 polymer ?
#
loop_
_entity_poly.entity_id
_entity_poly.type
_entity_poly.pdbx_seq_one_letter_code
_entity_poly.pdbx_strand_id
1 'polypeptide(L)'
;MVSDEPSMSDHRHINFDIKSCSSMETVTYRNPRCTSWDSFQNNLESNLELVPKSIKTRVDLDLAVDAVSRGTISAFEDSCPLRVKTTRRKAPWWNSRLKRLRDKTRKLFNRAKATREWDIYKKSPN
;
A
#
# COMPACT_ATOMS: atom_id res chain seq x y z
N MET A 1 21.58 18.19 -14.66
CA MET A 1 22.79 18.96 -14.99
C MET A 1 22.78 19.25 -16.49
N VAL A 2 23.22 20.42 -16.93
CA VAL A 2 23.29 20.73 -18.37
C VAL A 2 24.52 20.00 -18.95
N SER A 3 24.34 19.25 -20.04
CA SER A 3 25.42 18.55 -20.72
C SER A 3 26.29 19.53 -21.49
N ASP A 4 27.59 19.39 -21.39
CA ASP A 4 28.57 20.11 -22.22
C ASP A 4 28.91 19.35 -23.52
N GLU A 5 28.26 18.21 -23.76
CA GLU A 5 28.46 17.42 -24.97
C GLU A 5 27.95 18.17 -26.22
N PRO A 6 28.81 18.38 -27.24
CA PRO A 6 28.44 19.16 -28.41
C PRO A 6 27.36 18.42 -29.22
N SER A 7 26.15 18.97 -29.17
CA SER A 7 25.07 18.65 -30.08
C SER A 7 25.28 19.46 -31.37
N MET A 8 24.99 18.91 -32.55
CA MET A 8 24.92 19.70 -33.79
C MET A 8 23.69 20.65 -33.83
N SER A 9 23.10 20.93 -32.67
CA SER A 9 22.08 21.95 -32.44
C SER A 9 22.65 23.03 -31.53
N ASP A 10 22.16 24.24 -31.72
CA ASP A 10 22.29 25.39 -30.83
C ASP A 10 21.76 25.16 -29.39
N HIS A 11 21.04 24.06 -29.12
CA HIS A 11 20.53 23.72 -27.80
C HIS A 11 21.46 22.79 -27.01
N ARG A 12 21.67 23.10 -25.73
CA ARG A 12 22.34 22.20 -24.76
C ARG A 12 21.35 21.22 -24.14
N HIS A 13 21.74 19.96 -23.97
CA HIS A 13 20.90 18.94 -23.35
C HIS A 13 20.81 19.16 -21.83
N ILE A 14 19.61 19.07 -21.26
CA ILE A 14 19.42 19.03 -19.81
C ILE A 14 19.24 17.57 -19.39
N ASN A 15 20.25 17.02 -18.72
CA ASN A 15 20.24 15.65 -18.23
C ASN A 15 19.66 15.58 -16.82
N PHE A 16 18.83 14.57 -16.57
CA PHE A 16 18.29 14.26 -15.24
C PHE A 16 18.54 12.80 -14.89
N ASP A 17 19.11 12.57 -13.72
CA ASP A 17 19.21 11.22 -13.16
C ASP A 17 17.88 10.84 -12.52
N ILE A 18 17.05 10.14 -13.29
CA ILE A 18 15.85 9.51 -12.75
C ILE A 18 16.32 8.23 -12.05
N LYS A 19 16.55 8.32 -10.74
CA LYS A 19 16.70 7.12 -9.92
C LYS A 19 15.43 6.30 -10.07
N SER A 20 15.53 5.16 -10.77
CA SER A 20 14.41 4.25 -10.90
C SER A 20 14.02 3.80 -9.50
N CYS A 21 12.86 4.27 -9.01
CA CYS A 21 12.18 3.66 -7.88
C CYS A 21 11.65 2.30 -8.36
N SER A 22 12.57 1.36 -8.58
CA SER A 22 12.29 -0.01 -8.99
C SER A 22 12.02 -0.92 -7.80
N SER A 23 11.67 -0.36 -6.63
CA SER A 23 11.05 -1.19 -5.62
C SER A 23 9.63 -1.44 -6.07
N MET A 24 9.41 -2.57 -6.74
CA MET A 24 8.10 -3.21 -6.76
C MET A 24 7.69 -3.34 -5.29
N GLU A 25 6.85 -2.42 -4.81
CA GLU A 25 6.30 -2.52 -3.46
C GLU A 25 5.45 -3.78 -3.41
N THR A 26 6.01 -4.82 -2.77
CA THR A 26 5.28 -6.01 -2.40
C THR A 26 4.52 -5.70 -1.14
N VAL A 27 3.18 -5.71 -1.24
CA VAL A 27 2.33 -5.56 -0.06
C VAL A 27 1.81 -6.94 0.30
N THR A 28 2.14 -7.40 1.50
CA THR A 28 1.55 -8.59 2.10
C THR A 28 0.24 -8.20 2.79
N TYR A 29 -0.82 -8.98 2.55
CA TYR A 29 -2.12 -8.74 3.17
C TYR A 29 -2.88 -10.05 3.34
N ARG A 30 -3.79 -10.11 4.33
CA ARG A 30 -4.79 -11.17 4.46
C ARG A 30 -6.10 -10.71 3.83
N ASN A 31 -6.81 -11.61 3.18
CA ASN A 31 -8.15 -11.34 2.66
C ASN A 31 -9.17 -12.17 3.45
N PRO A 32 -9.84 -11.60 4.47
CA PRO A 32 -10.79 -12.33 5.31
C PRO A 32 -11.96 -12.98 4.54
N ARG A 33 -12.27 -12.50 3.33
CA ARG A 33 -13.32 -13.09 2.48
C ARG A 33 -12.90 -14.41 1.83
N CYS A 34 -11.61 -14.73 1.84
CA CYS A 34 -11.06 -15.95 1.27
C CYS A 34 -10.53 -16.91 2.36
N THR A 35 -10.93 -16.71 3.61
CA THR A 35 -10.60 -17.64 4.71
C THR A 35 -11.24 -18.99 4.45
N SER A 36 -10.48 -20.07 4.62
CA SER A 36 -11.02 -21.43 4.63
C SER A 36 -11.75 -21.66 5.96
N TRP A 37 -13.09 -21.58 5.95
CA TRP A 37 -13.89 -21.74 7.16
C TRP A 37 -13.77 -23.15 7.75
N ASP A 38 -13.67 -24.19 6.93
CA ASP A 38 -13.48 -25.57 7.40
C ASP A 38 -12.15 -25.73 8.15
N SER A 39 -11.07 -25.17 7.58
CA SER A 39 -9.75 -25.17 8.24
C SER A 39 -9.76 -24.33 9.52
N PHE A 40 -10.45 -23.17 9.51
CA PHE A 40 -10.60 -22.34 10.69
C PHE A 40 -11.31 -23.11 11.81
N GLN A 41 -12.42 -23.77 11.50
CA GLN A 41 -13.21 -24.51 12.48
C GLN A 41 -12.39 -25.68 13.07
N ASN A 42 -11.76 -26.51 12.24
CA ASN A 42 -10.95 -27.64 12.69
C ASN A 42 -9.77 -27.19 13.58
N ASN A 43 -9.09 -26.11 13.19
CA ASN A 43 -7.98 -25.57 13.96
C ASN A 43 -8.46 -24.92 15.27
N LEU A 44 -9.60 -24.23 15.23
CA LEU A 44 -10.18 -23.61 16.42
C LEU A 44 -10.63 -24.67 17.42
N GLU A 45 -11.32 -25.72 16.98
CA GLU A 45 -11.73 -26.84 17.82
C GLU A 45 -10.51 -27.48 18.50
N SER A 46 -9.47 -27.79 17.72
CA SER A 46 -8.21 -28.34 18.24
C SER A 46 -7.53 -27.42 19.26
N ASN A 47 -7.53 -26.11 19.01
CA ASN A 47 -6.93 -25.12 19.91
C ASN A 47 -7.74 -24.95 21.21
N LEU A 48 -9.07 -25.09 21.14
CA LEU A 48 -9.96 -24.97 22.31
C LEU A 48 -9.90 -26.21 23.22
N GLU A 49 -9.53 -27.38 22.71
CA GLU A 49 -9.29 -28.57 23.55
C GLU A 49 -8.16 -28.36 24.56
N LEU A 50 -7.19 -27.50 24.23
CA LEU A 50 -6.05 -27.16 25.09
C LEU A 50 -6.40 -26.15 26.19
N VAL A 51 -7.59 -25.54 26.14
CA VAL A 51 -8.02 -24.54 27.11
C VAL A 51 -8.44 -25.21 28.42
N PRO A 52 -8.01 -24.69 29.59
CA PRO A 52 -8.41 -25.23 30.89
C PRO A 52 -9.94 -25.23 31.05
N LYS A 53 -10.53 -26.42 31.24
CA LYS A 53 -11.99 -26.58 31.46
C LYS A 53 -12.45 -26.24 32.88
N SER A 54 -11.52 -26.14 33.82
CA SER A 54 -11.80 -25.86 35.24
C SER A 54 -11.12 -24.56 35.65
N ILE A 55 -11.91 -23.50 35.80
CA ILE A 55 -11.45 -22.19 36.24
C ILE A 55 -11.81 -22.03 37.73
N LYS A 56 -10.81 -21.98 38.60
CA LYS A 56 -11.01 -21.87 40.06
C LYS A 56 -10.55 -20.53 40.63
N THR A 57 -9.61 -19.90 39.95
CA THR A 57 -9.02 -18.64 40.36
C THR A 57 -9.12 -17.58 39.25
N ARG A 58 -8.90 -16.31 39.62
CA ARG A 58 -8.80 -15.22 38.64
C ARG A 58 -7.65 -15.43 37.66
N VAL A 59 -6.55 -16.01 38.14
CA VAL A 59 -5.39 -16.32 37.30
C VAL A 59 -5.74 -17.38 36.26
N ASP A 60 -6.50 -18.41 36.65
CA ASP A 60 -6.97 -19.44 35.70
C ASP A 60 -7.90 -18.84 34.64
N LEU A 61 -8.72 -17.85 35.02
CA LEU A 61 -9.61 -17.15 34.10
C LEU A 61 -8.81 -16.37 33.06
N ASP A 62 -7.84 -15.57 33.50
CA ASP A 62 -6.99 -14.77 32.60
C ASP A 62 -6.19 -15.66 31.65
N LEU A 63 -5.66 -16.79 32.15
CA LEU A 63 -4.98 -17.80 31.34
C LEU A 63 -5.91 -18.44 30.30
N ALA A 64 -7.15 -18.77 30.67
CA ALA A 64 -8.12 -19.32 29.75
C ALA A 64 -8.51 -18.32 28.65
N VAL A 65 -8.71 -17.04 29.01
CA VAL A 65 -9.00 -15.97 28.04
C VAL A 65 -7.84 -15.78 27.06
N ASP A 66 -6.61 -15.76 27.56
CA ASP A 66 -5.41 -15.64 26.73
C ASP A 66 -5.27 -16.84 25.79
N ALA A 67 -5.49 -18.07 26.29
CA ALA A 67 -5.44 -19.28 25.48
C ALA A 67 -6.50 -19.28 24.36
N VAL A 68 -7.75 -18.92 24.67
CA VAL A 68 -8.82 -18.79 23.66
C VAL A 68 -8.49 -17.72 22.63
N SER A 69 -7.99 -16.57 23.08
CA SER A 69 -7.64 -15.45 22.20
C SER A 69 -6.52 -15.82 21.23
N ARG A 70 -5.43 -16.41 21.76
CA ARG A 70 -4.32 -16.90 20.94
C ARG A 70 -4.73 -18.02 20.00
N GLY A 71 -5.53 -18.97 20.48
CA GLY A 71 -6.06 -20.07 19.67
C GLY A 71 -6.93 -19.58 18.51
N THR A 72 -7.76 -18.57 18.75
CA THR A 72 -8.60 -17.94 17.73
C THR A 72 -7.77 -17.20 16.69
N ILE A 73 -6.78 -16.41 17.14
CA ILE A 73 -5.87 -15.70 16.24
C ILE A 73 -5.09 -16.69 15.38
N SER A 74 -4.46 -17.71 16.00
CA SER A 74 -3.70 -18.72 15.26
C SER A 74 -4.56 -19.45 14.22
N ALA A 75 -5.74 -19.92 14.61
CA ALA A 75 -6.66 -20.60 13.69
C ALA A 75 -7.02 -19.70 12.50
N PHE A 76 -7.24 -18.41 12.74
CA PHE A 76 -7.48 -17.43 11.67
C PHE A 76 -6.26 -17.21 10.78
N GLU A 77 -5.07 -17.09 11.36
CA GLU A 77 -3.83 -16.86 10.61
C GLU A 77 -3.47 -18.05 9.71
N ASP A 78 -3.72 -19.27 10.19
CA ASP A 78 -3.50 -20.52 9.45
C ASP A 78 -4.52 -20.73 8.33
N SER A 79 -5.80 -20.42 8.60
CA SER A 79 -6.90 -20.54 7.62
C SER A 79 -6.96 -19.38 6.63
N CYS A 80 -6.32 -18.25 6.91
CA CYS A 80 -6.22 -17.08 6.05
C CYS A 80 -4.75 -16.73 5.76
N PRO A 81 -4.08 -17.46 4.84
CA PRO A 81 -2.68 -17.25 4.53
C PRO A 81 -2.42 -15.85 3.96
N LEU A 82 -1.23 -15.31 4.26
CA LEU A 82 -0.78 -14.04 3.70
C LEU A 82 -0.67 -14.14 2.18
N ARG A 83 -1.29 -13.17 1.50
CA ARG A 83 -1.19 -13.02 0.05
C ARG A 83 -0.23 -11.89 -0.27
N VAL A 84 0.62 -12.12 -1.25
CA VAL A 84 1.52 -11.08 -1.78
C VAL A 84 0.84 -10.41 -2.97
N LYS A 85 0.62 -9.10 -2.87
CA LYS A 85 0.23 -8.29 -4.02
C LYS A 85 1.46 -7.61 -4.59
N THR A 86 1.89 -8.05 -5.77
CA THR A 86 2.90 -7.35 -6.55
C THR A 86 2.20 -6.25 -7.36
N THR A 87 2.46 -4.99 -7.00
CA THR A 87 1.91 -3.87 -7.76
C THR A 87 2.78 -3.62 -8.99
N ARG A 88 2.37 -4.12 -10.15
CA ARG A 88 2.96 -3.74 -11.46
C ARG A 88 2.45 -2.36 -11.88
N ARG A 89 2.79 -1.31 -11.11
CA ARG A 89 2.54 0.07 -11.56
C ARG A 89 3.43 0.31 -12.78
N LYS A 90 2.81 0.59 -13.95
CA LYS A 90 3.54 1.01 -15.16
C LYS A 90 4.42 2.25 -14.91
N ALA A 91 4.07 3.07 -13.92
CA ALA A 91 4.85 4.21 -13.44
C ALA A 91 4.95 4.18 -11.90
N PRO A 92 5.96 3.52 -11.32
CA PRO A 92 6.10 3.38 -9.86
C PRO A 92 6.37 4.73 -9.16
N TRP A 93 6.98 5.67 -9.87
CA TRP A 93 7.18 7.05 -9.43
C TRP A 93 5.89 7.89 -9.42
N TRP A 94 4.80 7.42 -10.05
CA TRP A 94 3.52 8.13 -10.09
C TRP A 94 2.70 7.90 -8.83
N ASN A 95 2.77 8.85 -7.89
CA ASN A 95 2.03 8.80 -6.62
C ASN A 95 0.80 9.72 -6.60
N SER A 96 0.00 9.63 -5.53
CA SER A 96 -1.22 10.42 -5.34
C SER A 96 -0.96 11.94 -5.30
N ARG A 97 0.18 12.37 -4.75
CA ARG A 97 0.60 13.78 -4.74
C ARG A 97 0.84 14.30 -6.15
N LEU A 98 1.58 13.56 -6.98
CA LEU A 98 1.83 13.91 -8.38
C LEU A 98 0.53 13.93 -9.20
N LYS A 99 -0.36 12.96 -8.99
CA LYS A 99 -1.70 12.96 -9.60
C LYS A 99 -2.46 14.24 -9.24
N ARG A 100 -2.50 14.59 -7.96
CA ARG A 100 -3.18 15.81 -7.47
C ARG A 100 -2.58 17.09 -8.05
N LEU A 101 -1.25 17.18 -8.14
CA LEU A 101 -0.57 18.34 -8.75
C LEU A 101 -0.92 18.45 -10.23
N ARG A 102 -0.79 17.36 -10.99
CA ARG A 102 -1.18 17.32 -12.41
C ARG A 102 -2.63 17.73 -12.63
N ASP A 103 -3.55 17.23 -11.81
CA ASP A 103 -4.98 17.58 -11.91
C ASP A 103 -5.23 19.07 -11.66
N LYS A 104 -4.55 19.66 -10.68
CA LYS A 104 -4.61 21.11 -10.42
C LYS A 104 -4.05 21.92 -11.59
N THR A 105 -2.85 21.57 -12.05
CA THR A 105 -2.19 22.25 -13.18
C THR A 105 -3.05 22.14 -14.45
N ARG A 106 -3.65 20.98 -14.70
CA ARG A 106 -4.57 20.77 -15.84
C ARG A 106 -5.82 21.64 -15.74
N LYS A 107 -6.42 21.78 -14.55
CA LYS A 107 -7.57 22.67 -14.34
C LYS A 107 -7.23 24.13 -14.64
N LEU A 108 -6.08 24.60 -14.11
CA LEU A 108 -5.61 25.96 -14.37
C LEU A 108 -5.31 26.20 -15.85
N PHE A 109 -4.67 25.23 -16.51
CA PHE A 109 -4.42 25.27 -17.96
C PHE A 109 -5.72 25.37 -18.76
N ASN A 110 -6.70 24.51 -18.46
CA ASN A 110 -7.98 24.51 -19.17
C ASN A 110 -8.74 25.83 -18.97
N ARG A 111 -8.71 26.39 -17.74
CA ARG A 111 -9.28 27.72 -17.46
C ARG A 111 -8.59 28.80 -18.28
N ALA A 112 -7.25 28.87 -18.23
CA ALA A 112 -6.48 29.85 -19.00
C ALA A 112 -6.73 29.74 -20.51
N LYS A 113 -6.86 28.51 -21.03
CA LYS A 113 -7.20 28.27 -22.44
C LYS A 113 -8.58 28.82 -22.80
N ALA A 114 -9.56 28.73 -21.90
CA ALA A 114 -10.93 29.23 -22.11
C ALA A 114 -11.04 30.75 -21.92
N THR A 115 -10.40 31.31 -20.88
CA THR A 115 -10.54 32.73 -20.50
C THR A 115 -9.43 33.63 -21.03
N ARG A 116 -8.37 33.05 -21.64
CA ARG A 116 -7.11 33.72 -22.04
C ARG A 116 -6.31 34.35 -20.89
N GLU A 117 -6.66 34.04 -19.65
CA GLU A 117 -5.96 34.49 -18.43
C GLU A 117 -4.82 33.53 -18.07
N TRP A 118 -3.62 33.79 -18.59
CA TRP A 118 -2.49 32.87 -18.42
C TRP A 118 -1.70 33.05 -17.11
N ASP A 119 -1.84 34.18 -16.43
CA ASP A 119 -1.00 34.53 -15.28
C ASP A 119 -1.15 33.58 -14.11
N ILE A 120 -2.37 33.09 -13.87
CA ILE A 120 -2.67 32.15 -12.79
C ILE A 120 -2.05 30.78 -13.08
N TYR A 121 -2.07 30.34 -14.34
CA TYR A 121 -1.43 29.09 -14.77
C TYR A 121 0.10 29.19 -14.68
N LYS A 122 0.69 30.30 -15.15
CA LYS A 122 2.15 30.52 -15.13
C LYS A 122 2.75 30.57 -13.72
N LYS A 123 1.96 31.00 -12.72
CA LYS A 123 2.37 31.03 -11.30
C LYS A 123 2.18 29.68 -10.60
N SER A 124 1.58 28.68 -11.23
CA SER A 124 1.37 27.38 -10.61
C SER A 124 2.72 26.63 -10.48
N PRO A 125 2.95 25.93 -9.36
CA PRO A 125 4.17 25.14 -9.18
C PRO A 125 4.18 23.98 -10.18
N ASN A 126 5.25 23.91 -10.98
CA ASN A 126 5.55 22.78 -11.87
C ASN A 126 6.15 21.61 -11.09
#